data_AF-A0A961FUG8-F1
#
_entry.id   AF-A0A961FUG8-F1
#
_cell.length_a   1.000
_cell.length_b   1.000
_cell.length_c   1.000
_cell.angle_alpha   90.00
_cell.angle_beta   90.00
_cell.angle_gamma   90.00
#
_symmetry.space_group_name_H-M   'P 1'
#
loop_
_entity.id
_entity.type
_entity.pdbx_description
1 polymer ?
#
loop_
_entity_poly.entity_id
_entity_poly.type
_entity_poly.pdbx_seq_one_letter_code
_entity_poly.pdbx_strand_id
1 'polypeptide(L)'
;VRSGILKHTLPLAITARAMCTNQDILAITPDQERLDPKFLLFVLKGRSAEILRDGIKTGVTVESFHNGFFKTFEIPLPPLEDQRRIVAEIEGYQKVLDGARQILAGYTPSFDVDPEWETFPLAELIQEKPKNGYSGKPVAHPTQLKVLSLSATTSGKLDITKFKYLDEDIPLNAPCR
;
A
#
# COMPACT_ATOMS: atom_id res chain seq x y z
N VAL A 1 19.72 -9.46 -2.80
CA VAL A 1 18.54 -9.60 -3.69
C VAL A 1 18.13 -8.19 -4.12
N ARG A 2 18.17 -7.88 -5.43
CA ARG A 2 17.65 -6.59 -5.92
C ARG A 2 16.12 -6.64 -5.89
N SER A 3 15.48 -5.56 -5.47
CA SER A 3 14.13 -5.60 -4.90
C SER A 3 12.98 -5.84 -5.89
N GLY A 4 13.22 -5.93 -7.21
CA GLY A 4 12.16 -6.08 -8.20
C GLY A 4 11.10 -4.97 -8.15
N ILE A 5 11.42 -3.83 -7.51
CA ILE A 5 10.49 -2.74 -7.19
C ILE A 5 9.84 -2.16 -8.44
N LEU A 6 10.59 -2.12 -9.54
CA LEU A 6 10.13 -1.62 -10.83
C LEU A 6 9.02 -2.49 -11.43
N LYS A 7 8.73 -3.69 -10.90
CA LYS A 7 7.55 -4.47 -11.34
C LYS A 7 6.21 -3.83 -10.95
N HIS A 8 6.21 -2.95 -9.95
CA HIS A 8 4.97 -2.42 -9.37
C HIS A 8 5.08 -0.97 -8.91
N THR A 9 6.28 -0.39 -8.85
CA THR A 9 6.49 0.95 -8.30
C THR A 9 7.63 1.66 -9.03
N LEU A 10 7.41 2.93 -9.38
CA LEU A 10 8.42 3.85 -9.88
C LEU A 10 8.96 4.68 -8.71
N PRO A 11 10.16 4.40 -8.17
CA PRO A 11 10.71 5.19 -7.08
C PRO A 11 11.15 6.55 -7.60
N LEU A 12 10.60 7.62 -7.02
CA LEU A 12 10.91 8.99 -7.38
C LEU A 12 11.19 9.78 -6.10
N ALA A 13 12.23 10.63 -6.14
CA ALA A 13 12.57 11.51 -5.04
C ALA A 13 13.22 12.79 -5.56
N ILE A 14 12.96 13.89 -4.88
CA ILE A 14 13.75 15.12 -5.02
C ILE A 14 14.83 15.09 -3.95
N THR A 15 16.07 15.32 -4.33
CA THR A 15 17.19 15.38 -3.38
C THR A 15 17.15 16.70 -2.62
N ALA A 16 17.22 16.64 -1.29
CA ALA A 16 17.26 17.83 -0.43
C ALA A 16 18.66 18.47 -0.34
N ARG A 17 19.69 17.79 -0.86
CA ARG A 17 21.10 18.20 -0.85
C ARG A 17 21.85 17.57 -2.00
N ALA A 18 23.05 18.07 -2.30
CA ALA A 18 23.95 17.44 -3.26
C ALA A 18 24.30 16.01 -2.81
N MET A 19 24.19 15.04 -3.71
CA MET A 19 24.47 13.62 -3.44
C MET A 19 25.04 12.95 -4.69
N CYS A 20 25.86 11.91 -4.47
CA CYS A 20 26.21 10.95 -5.51
C CYS A 20 25.14 9.84 -5.58
N THR A 21 24.86 9.34 -6.77
CA THR A 21 23.94 8.21 -6.99
C THR A 21 24.71 6.97 -7.44
N ASN A 22 24.16 5.78 -7.17
CA ASN A 22 24.71 4.55 -7.73
C ASN A 22 24.25 4.36 -9.20
N GLN A 23 24.71 3.28 -9.84
CA GLN A 23 24.42 2.99 -11.26
C GLN A 23 22.94 2.65 -11.54
N ASP A 24 22.17 2.29 -10.51
CA ASP A 24 20.76 1.88 -10.64
C ASP A 24 19.80 3.07 -10.47
N ILE A 25 20.30 4.28 -10.15
CA ILE A 25 19.52 5.50 -9.96
C ILE A 25 19.75 6.45 -11.14
N LEU A 26 18.66 6.86 -11.78
CA LEU A 26 18.68 7.92 -12.78
C LEU A 26 18.57 9.28 -12.10
N ALA A 27 19.60 10.12 -12.27
CA ALA A 27 19.55 11.52 -11.85
C ALA A 27 19.02 12.40 -12.98
N ILE A 28 18.06 13.27 -12.67
CA ILE A 28 17.52 14.28 -13.60
C ILE A 28 17.69 15.64 -12.95
N THR A 29 18.38 16.55 -13.64
CA THR A 29 18.55 17.94 -13.23
C THR A 29 17.70 18.82 -14.15
N PRO A 30 16.53 19.31 -13.69
CA PRO A 30 15.68 20.16 -14.51
C PRO A 30 16.31 21.55 -14.70
N ASP A 31 16.09 22.13 -15.88
CA ASP A 31 16.30 23.55 -16.12
C ASP A 31 15.20 24.34 -15.40
N GLN A 32 15.53 24.90 -14.24
CA GLN A 32 14.56 25.53 -13.34
C GLN A 32 13.99 26.85 -13.86
N GLU A 33 14.57 27.42 -14.93
CA GLU A 33 13.99 28.57 -15.63
C GLU A 33 12.78 28.18 -16.49
N ARG A 34 12.60 26.88 -16.75
CA ARG A 34 11.55 26.35 -17.63
C ARG A 34 10.70 25.27 -16.98
N LEU A 35 11.26 24.53 -16.02
CA LEU A 35 10.65 23.34 -15.44
C LEU A 35 10.82 23.33 -13.92
N ASP A 36 9.70 23.46 -13.22
CA ASP A 36 9.66 23.31 -11.77
C ASP A 36 9.94 21.83 -11.37
N PRO A 37 10.89 21.57 -10.45
CA PRO A 37 11.23 20.19 -10.05
C PRO A 37 10.07 19.41 -9.44
N LYS A 38 9.18 20.06 -8.68
CA LYS A 38 7.99 19.41 -8.09
C LYS A 38 6.95 19.14 -9.15
N PHE A 39 6.79 20.03 -10.12
CA PHE A 39 5.92 19.77 -11.26
C PHE A 39 6.38 18.53 -12.03
N LEU A 40 7.69 18.42 -12.34
CA LEU A 40 8.27 17.22 -12.96
C LEU A 40 7.99 15.97 -12.11
N LEU A 41 8.22 16.03 -10.80
CA LEU A 41 7.95 14.92 -9.88
C LEU A 41 6.49 14.44 -10.00
N PHE A 42 5.53 15.37 -10.00
CA PHE A 42 4.11 15.03 -10.08
C PHE A 42 3.71 14.49 -11.45
N VAL A 43 4.26 15.03 -12.55
CA VAL A 43 4.05 14.47 -13.90
C VAL A 43 4.55 13.03 -13.98
N LEU A 44 5.78 12.77 -13.53
CA LEU A 44 6.34 11.42 -13.52
C LEU A 44 5.55 10.48 -12.62
N LYS A 45 5.13 10.94 -11.44
CA LYS A 45 4.32 10.16 -10.51
C LYS A 45 2.96 9.81 -11.12
N GLY A 46 2.29 10.76 -11.76
CA GLY A 46 1.00 10.58 -12.44
C GLY A 46 1.08 9.64 -13.64
N ARG A 47 2.25 9.56 -14.30
CA ARG A 47 2.50 8.68 -15.45
C ARG A 47 3.28 7.41 -15.09
N SER A 48 3.42 7.09 -13.80
CA SER A 48 4.17 5.92 -13.32
C SER A 48 3.77 4.63 -14.02
N ALA A 49 2.47 4.37 -14.19
CA ALA A 49 1.98 3.14 -14.79
C ALA A 49 2.41 2.99 -16.27
N GLU A 50 2.35 4.08 -17.03
CA GLU A 50 2.83 4.15 -18.42
C GLU A 50 4.35 3.95 -18.47
N ILE A 51 5.09 4.68 -17.64
CA ILE A 51 6.56 4.61 -17.58
C ILE A 51 7.05 3.20 -17.24
N LEU A 52 6.43 2.52 -16.27
CA LEU A 52 6.82 1.15 -15.91
C LEU A 52 6.47 0.16 -17.01
N ARG A 53 5.31 0.30 -17.66
CA ARG A 53 4.87 -0.59 -18.73
C ARG A 53 5.76 -0.47 -19.97
N ASP A 54 6.06 0.75 -20.39
CA ASP A 54 6.68 1.02 -21.68
C ASP A 54 8.22 1.19 -21.56
N GLY A 55 8.71 1.52 -20.37
CA GLY A 55 10.10 1.86 -20.12
C GLY A 55 10.99 0.70 -19.66
N ILE A 56 10.43 -0.37 -19.09
CA ILE A 56 11.21 -1.46 -18.47
C ILE A 56 11.57 -2.56 -19.47
N LYS A 57 12.84 -2.98 -19.46
CA LYS A 57 13.32 -4.14 -20.23
C LYS A 57 12.62 -5.42 -19.78
N THR A 58 12.02 -6.15 -20.70
CA THR A 58 11.41 -7.46 -20.45
C THR A 58 12.45 -8.58 -20.53
N GLY A 59 12.28 -9.64 -19.73
CA GLY A 59 13.09 -10.87 -19.85
C GLY A 59 14.50 -10.81 -19.24
N VAL A 60 14.82 -9.77 -18.46
CA VAL A 60 16.10 -9.62 -17.76
C VAL A 60 15.98 -9.98 -16.28
N THR A 61 17.05 -10.56 -15.70
CA THR A 61 17.13 -10.90 -14.26
C THR A 61 17.14 -9.66 -13.36
N VAL A 62 17.47 -8.49 -13.92
CA VAL A 62 17.50 -7.20 -13.23
C VAL A 62 16.69 -6.19 -14.04
N GLU A 63 15.56 -5.74 -13.49
CA GLU A 63 14.73 -4.74 -14.14
C GLU A 63 15.49 -3.41 -14.23
N SER A 64 15.51 -2.85 -15.43
CA SER A 64 16.11 -1.54 -15.71
C SER A 64 15.38 -0.90 -16.88
N PHE A 65 15.48 0.42 -16.99
CA PHE A 65 14.93 1.14 -18.12
C PHE A 65 15.70 0.83 -19.41
N HIS A 66 15.00 0.81 -20.55
CA HIS A 66 15.63 0.83 -21.87
C HIS A 66 16.55 2.05 -21.99
N ASN A 67 17.73 1.85 -22.57
CA ASN A 67 18.67 2.96 -22.78
C ASN A 67 17.99 4.02 -23.64
N GLY A 68 17.94 5.26 -23.13
CA GLY A 68 17.36 6.38 -23.86
C GLY A 68 15.85 6.55 -23.73
N PHE A 69 15.13 5.71 -22.98
CA PHE A 69 13.68 5.89 -22.75
C PHE A 69 13.34 7.32 -22.31
N PHE A 70 14.00 7.81 -21.25
CA PHE A 70 13.79 9.17 -20.76
C PHE A 70 14.37 10.28 -21.66
N LYS A 71 15.15 9.93 -22.70
CA LYS A 71 15.60 10.91 -23.71
C LYS A 71 14.51 11.24 -24.72
N THR A 72 13.57 10.31 -24.94
CA THR A 72 12.45 10.47 -25.89
C THR A 72 11.11 10.62 -25.18
N PHE A 73 11.07 10.48 -23.85
CA PHE A 73 9.85 10.62 -23.07
C PHE A 73 9.40 12.08 -23.03
N GLU A 74 8.27 12.36 -23.68
CA GLU A 74 7.69 13.70 -23.74
C GLU A 74 6.85 13.99 -22.50
N ILE A 75 6.86 15.24 -22.02
CA ILE A 75 6.02 15.71 -20.92
C ILE A 75 5.26 16.97 -21.33
N PRO A 76 4.04 17.20 -20.80
CA PRO A 76 3.40 18.51 -20.93
C PRO A 76 4.22 19.56 -20.18
N LEU A 77 4.41 20.73 -20.79
CA LEU A 77 5.19 21.82 -20.19
C LEU A 77 4.44 23.16 -20.32
N PRO A 78 3.52 23.47 -19.40
CA PRO A 78 2.85 24.77 -19.36
C PRO A 78 3.81 25.88 -18.86
N PRO A 79 3.42 27.17 -18.92
CA PRO A 79 4.20 28.25 -18.32
C PRO A 79 4.52 27.99 -16.84
N LEU A 80 5.65 28.52 -16.34
CA LEU A 80 6.10 28.29 -14.96
C LEU A 80 5.06 28.66 -13.90
N GLU A 81 4.25 29.70 -14.15
CA GLU A 81 3.17 30.10 -13.24
C GLU A 81 2.11 29.01 -13.08
N ASP A 82 1.68 28.40 -14.20
CA ASP A 82 0.75 27.29 -14.19
C ASP A 82 1.34 26.03 -13.54
N GLN A 83 2.61 25.74 -13.80
CA GLN A 83 3.31 24.63 -13.12
C GLN A 83 3.25 24.78 -11.61
N ARG A 84 3.57 25.99 -11.10
CA ARG A 84 3.54 26.29 -9.66
C ARG A 84 2.13 26.26 -9.08
N ARG A 85 1.14 26.75 -9.83
CA ARG A 85 -0.28 26.68 -9.43
C ARG A 85 -0.74 25.23 -9.28
N ILE A 86 -0.41 24.36 -10.25
CA ILE A 86 -0.72 22.92 -10.20
C ILE A 86 -0.03 22.26 -9.01
N VAL A 87 1.26 22.56 -8.79
CA VAL A 87 2.01 22.06 -7.63
C VAL A 87 1.33 22.46 -6.31
N ALA A 88 0.96 23.72 -6.16
CA ALA A 88 0.31 24.22 -4.96
C ALA A 88 -1.05 23.54 -4.70
N GLU A 89 -1.83 23.30 -5.75
CA GLU A 89 -3.10 22.58 -5.67
C GLU A 89 -2.89 21.14 -5.16
N ILE A 90 -1.96 20.39 -5.76
CA ILE A 90 -1.64 19.02 -5.37
C ILE A 90 -1.12 18.96 -3.93
N GLU A 91 -0.23 19.87 -3.54
CA GLU A 91 0.27 19.95 -2.16
C GLU A 91 -0.85 20.29 -1.16
N GLY A 92 -1.84 21.09 -1.57
CA GLY A 92 -3.05 21.34 -0.80
C GLY A 92 -3.82 20.05 -0.48
N TYR A 93 -4.09 19.23 -1.49
CA TYR A 93 -4.73 17.93 -1.29
C TYR A 93 -3.89 16.99 -0.41
N GLN A 94 -2.57 16.96 -0.62
CA GLN A 94 -1.67 16.11 0.17
C GLN A 94 -1.71 16.48 1.66
N LYS A 95 -1.75 17.78 2.00
CA LYS A 95 -1.90 18.24 3.39
C LYS A 95 -3.20 17.78 4.03
N VAL A 96 -4.31 17.84 3.30
CA VAL A 96 -5.62 17.35 3.80
C VAL A 96 -5.54 15.84 4.09
N LEU A 97 -4.96 15.07 3.17
CA LEU A 97 -4.78 13.62 3.34
C LEU A 97 -3.87 13.28 4.53
N ASP A 98 -2.78 14.02 4.72
CA ASP A 98 -1.84 13.79 5.81
C ASP A 98 -2.50 14.13 7.17
N GLY A 99 -3.27 15.22 7.24
CA GLY A 99 -4.08 15.54 8.42
C GLY A 99 -5.11 14.45 8.74
N ALA A 100 -5.82 13.93 7.73
CA ALA A 100 -6.77 12.84 7.93
C ALA A 100 -6.09 11.56 8.45
N ARG A 101 -4.92 11.21 7.93
CA ARG A 101 -4.13 10.07 8.42
C ARG A 101 -3.69 10.25 9.86
N GLN A 102 -3.30 11.45 10.25
CA GLN A 102 -2.92 11.75 11.64
C GLN A 102 -4.10 11.57 12.59
N ILE A 103 -5.29 12.05 12.20
CA ILE A 103 -6.53 11.83 12.97
C ILE A 103 -6.80 10.33 13.13
N LEU A 104 -6.73 9.56 12.04
CA LEU A 104 -6.96 8.11 12.08
C LEU A 104 -5.93 7.38 12.94
N ALA A 105 -4.66 7.78 12.89
CA ALA A 105 -3.60 7.18 13.69
C ALA A 105 -3.76 7.45 15.19
N GLY A 106 -4.37 8.58 15.57
CA GLY A 106 -4.65 8.93 16.96
C GLY A 106 -6.03 8.49 17.46
N TYR A 107 -6.89 7.98 16.59
CA TYR A 107 -8.26 7.62 16.95
C TYR A 107 -8.33 6.27 17.67
N THR A 108 -8.90 6.26 18.87
CA THR A 108 -9.28 5.03 19.60
C THR A 108 -10.75 5.18 20.03
N PRO A 109 -11.64 4.23 19.68
CA PRO A 109 -13.02 4.25 20.14
C PRO A 109 -13.07 4.28 21.67
N SER A 110 -13.77 5.25 22.23
CA SER A 110 -14.02 5.38 23.66
C SER A 110 -15.44 5.87 23.90
N PHE A 111 -15.97 5.53 25.06
CA PHE A 111 -17.29 5.94 25.52
C PHE A 111 -17.27 6.03 27.04
N ASP A 112 -18.15 6.86 27.60
CA ASP A 112 -18.28 7.00 29.05
C ASP A 112 -18.98 5.76 29.61
N VAL A 113 -18.37 5.17 30.64
CA VAL A 113 -18.95 4.06 31.39
C VAL A 113 -19.65 4.65 32.61
N ASP A 114 -20.96 4.46 32.72
CA ASP A 114 -21.73 4.89 33.89
C ASP A 114 -21.31 4.03 35.11
N PRO A 115 -20.91 4.64 36.23
CA PRO A 115 -20.54 3.92 37.45
C PRO A 115 -21.66 3.04 38.03
N GLU A 116 -22.92 3.32 37.71
CA GLU A 116 -24.07 2.52 38.15
C GLU A 116 -24.26 1.24 37.29
N TRP A 117 -23.51 1.07 36.20
CA TRP A 117 -23.58 -0.14 35.39
C TRP A 117 -22.91 -1.33 36.09
N GLU A 118 -23.63 -2.43 36.12
CA GLU A 118 -23.12 -3.69 36.64
C GLU A 118 -22.08 -4.30 35.69
N THR A 119 -21.00 -4.84 36.25
CA THR A 119 -19.91 -5.48 35.49
C THR A 119 -20.00 -6.99 35.58
N PHE A 120 -19.92 -7.68 34.44
CA PHE A 120 -19.94 -9.14 34.37
C PHE A 120 -18.70 -9.68 33.66
N PRO A 121 -18.18 -10.87 34.04
CA PRO A 121 -17.23 -11.59 33.22
C PRO A 121 -17.83 -11.89 31.84
N LEU A 122 -17.10 -11.58 30.76
CA LEU A 122 -17.58 -11.82 29.38
C LEU A 122 -18.08 -13.26 29.16
N ALA A 123 -17.45 -14.24 29.81
CA ALA A 123 -17.81 -15.66 29.70
C ALA A 123 -19.22 -15.99 30.22
N GLU A 124 -19.81 -15.14 31.06
CA GLU A 124 -21.19 -15.27 31.55
C GLU A 124 -22.20 -14.63 30.59
N LEU A 125 -21.74 -13.71 29.74
CA LEU A 125 -22.58 -12.97 28.78
C LEU A 125 -22.61 -13.61 27.38
N ILE A 126 -21.86 -14.70 27.16
CA ILE A 126 -21.77 -15.39 25.86
C ILE A 126 -22.24 -16.85 25.99
N GLN A 127 -22.88 -17.35 24.94
CA GLN A 127 -23.44 -18.72 24.92
C GLN A 127 -22.34 -19.79 25.02
N GLU A 128 -21.24 -19.58 24.31
CA GLU A 128 -20.08 -20.47 24.34
C GLU A 128 -18.85 -19.73 24.85
N LYS A 129 -18.10 -20.37 25.76
CA LYS A 129 -16.83 -19.83 26.24
C LYS A 129 -15.84 -19.68 25.07
N PRO A 130 -14.95 -18.67 25.09
CA PRO A 130 -14.03 -18.43 23.98
C PRO A 130 -13.07 -19.61 23.83
N LYS A 131 -12.85 -20.05 22.60
CA LYS A 131 -11.95 -21.15 22.24
C LYS A 131 -11.08 -20.73 21.06
N ASN A 132 -9.86 -21.25 20.99
CA ASN A 132 -9.00 -21.06 19.83
C ASN A 132 -9.58 -21.82 18.62
N GLY A 133 -9.35 -21.29 17.41
CA GLY A 133 -9.69 -21.99 16.18
C GLY A 133 -8.81 -23.21 15.91
N TYR A 134 -9.20 -24.02 14.92
CA TYR A 134 -8.44 -25.21 14.51
C TYR A 134 -7.20 -24.82 13.67
N SER A 135 -6.03 -25.34 14.06
CA SER A 135 -4.75 -25.07 13.39
C SER A 135 -4.33 -26.22 12.48
N GLY A 136 -4.94 -26.28 11.30
CA GLY A 136 -4.65 -27.28 10.27
C GLY A 136 -3.48 -26.92 9.35
N LYS A 137 -2.98 -27.91 8.59
CA LYS A 137 -1.97 -27.68 7.55
C LYS A 137 -2.66 -27.22 6.26
N PRO A 138 -2.39 -25.99 5.77
CA PRO A 138 -3.06 -25.48 4.58
C PRO A 138 -2.59 -26.18 3.30
N VAL A 139 -3.52 -26.39 2.39
CA VAL A 139 -3.28 -26.89 1.03
C VAL A 139 -3.58 -25.81 -0.02
N ALA A 140 -2.99 -25.96 -1.20
CA ALA A 140 -3.12 -24.99 -2.29
C ALA A 140 -4.36 -25.26 -3.18
N HIS A 141 -4.87 -26.49 -3.20
CA HIS A 141 -6.04 -26.88 -3.99
C HIS A 141 -7.35 -26.61 -3.23
N PRO A 142 -8.45 -26.32 -3.96
CA PRO A 142 -9.76 -26.17 -3.34
C PRO A 142 -10.24 -27.44 -2.64
N THR A 143 -10.76 -27.27 -1.43
CA THR A 143 -11.43 -28.32 -0.65
C THR A 143 -12.77 -27.80 -0.13
N GLN A 144 -13.56 -28.68 0.48
CA GLN A 144 -14.84 -28.30 1.11
C GLN A 144 -14.64 -27.44 2.37
N LEU A 145 -13.44 -27.43 2.94
CA LEU A 145 -13.15 -26.85 4.22
C LEU A 145 -12.28 -25.60 4.07
N LYS A 146 -12.82 -24.47 4.51
CA LYS A 146 -12.15 -23.17 4.48
C LYS A 146 -11.93 -22.68 5.90
N VAL A 147 -10.70 -22.27 6.19
CA VAL A 147 -10.35 -21.63 7.47
C VAL A 147 -9.90 -20.22 7.21
N LEU A 148 -10.49 -19.27 7.95
CA LEU A 148 -10.14 -17.86 7.85
C LEU A 148 -8.68 -17.63 8.20
N SER A 149 -8.00 -16.78 7.44
CA SER A 149 -6.69 -16.27 7.86
C SER A 149 -6.86 -15.10 8.81
N LEU A 150 -5.86 -14.82 9.65
CA LEU A 150 -5.88 -13.67 10.58
C LEU A 150 -6.15 -12.33 9.86
N SER A 151 -5.65 -12.17 8.64
CA SER A 151 -5.90 -10.99 7.81
C SER A 151 -7.37 -10.79 7.42
N ALA A 152 -8.24 -11.79 7.60
CA ALA A 152 -9.66 -11.69 7.32
C ALA A 152 -10.43 -10.82 8.32
N THR A 153 -9.86 -10.55 9.50
CA THR A 153 -10.56 -9.91 10.63
C THR A 153 -9.97 -8.55 11.03
N THR A 154 -8.96 -8.05 10.32
CA THR A 154 -8.19 -6.85 10.71
C THR A 154 -8.94 -5.53 10.50
N SER A 155 -10.06 -5.55 9.78
CA SER A 155 -10.82 -4.33 9.41
C SER A 155 -12.02 -4.05 10.30
N GLY A 156 -12.34 -4.94 11.26
CA GLY A 156 -13.63 -4.94 11.96
C GLY A 156 -14.79 -5.49 11.12
N LYS A 157 -14.54 -5.89 9.86
CA LYS A 157 -15.46 -6.64 9.00
C LYS A 157 -14.78 -7.91 8.51
N LEU A 158 -15.56 -8.97 8.32
CA LEU A 158 -15.06 -10.24 7.81
C LEU A 158 -14.78 -10.13 6.31
N ASP A 159 -13.53 -10.38 5.91
CA ASP A 159 -13.15 -10.56 4.50
C ASP A 159 -13.21 -12.03 4.11
N ILE A 160 -14.31 -12.42 3.45
CA ILE A 160 -14.57 -13.80 3.01
C ILE A 160 -13.63 -14.28 1.89
N THR A 161 -12.80 -13.40 1.34
CA THR A 161 -11.79 -13.77 0.33
C THR A 161 -10.48 -14.26 0.95
N LYS A 162 -10.28 -14.03 2.26
CA LYS A 162 -9.05 -14.33 2.99
C LYS A 162 -9.20 -15.61 3.80
N PHE A 163 -8.97 -16.73 3.14
CA PHE A 163 -9.01 -18.05 3.78
C PHE A 163 -7.93 -18.98 3.20
N LYS A 164 -7.75 -20.12 3.87
CA LYS A 164 -6.91 -21.23 3.41
C LYS A 164 -7.77 -22.49 3.33
N TYR A 165 -7.42 -23.38 2.42
CA TYR A 165 -8.04 -24.71 2.34
C TYR A 165 -7.34 -25.68 3.27
N LEU A 166 -8.10 -26.57 3.88
CA LEU A 166 -7.58 -27.73 4.61
C LEU A 166 -8.05 -29.02 3.94
N ASP A 167 -7.18 -30.01 3.87
CA ASP A 167 -7.46 -31.33 3.30
C ASP A 167 -7.29 -32.40 4.39
N GLU A 168 -8.12 -32.29 5.42
CA GLU A 168 -8.13 -33.18 6.57
C GLU A 168 -9.54 -33.30 7.12
N ASP A 169 -9.85 -34.48 7.68
CA ASP A 169 -11.10 -34.70 8.40
C ASP A 169 -11.04 -34.05 9.77
N ILE A 170 -11.69 -32.88 9.90
CA ILE A 170 -11.81 -32.19 11.17
C ILE A 170 -12.81 -32.94 12.09
N PRO A 171 -12.41 -33.28 13.33
CA PRO A 171 -13.31 -33.89 14.31
C PRO A 171 -14.59 -33.08 14.53
N LEU A 172 -15.72 -33.76 14.77
CA LEU A 172 -17.01 -33.12 15.06
C LEU A 172 -16.98 -32.19 16.28
N ASN A 173 -16.06 -32.44 17.22
CA ASN A 173 -15.88 -31.62 18.42
C ASN A 173 -14.86 -30.48 18.25
N ALA A 174 -14.33 -30.28 17.04
CA ALA A 174 -13.41 -29.18 16.79
C ALA A 174 -14.15 -27.83 16.81
N PRO A 175 -13.51 -26.76 17.29
CA PRO A 175 -14.14 -25.44 17.47
C PRO A 175 -14.56 -24.73 16.17
N CYS A 176 -14.35 -25.35 15.00
CA CYS A 176 -14.71 -24.83 13.68
C CYS A 176 -15.80 -25.66 12.98
N ARG A 177 -16.46 -26.58 13.69
CA ARG A 177 -17.65 -27.33 13.25
C ARG A 177 -18.84 -27.01 14.13
#